data_AF-A0A484ZEH8-F1
#
_entry.id   AF-A0A484ZEH8-F1
#
_cell.length_a   1.000
_cell.length_b   1.000
_cell.length_c   1.000
_cell.angle_alpha   90.00
_cell.angle_beta   90.00
_cell.angle_gamma   90.00
#
_symmetry.space_group_name_H-M   'P 1'
#
loop_
_entity.id
_entity.type
_entity.pdbx_description
1 polymer ?
#
loop_
_entity_poly.entity_id
_entity_poly.type
_entity_poly.pdbx_seq_one_letter_code
_entity_poly.pdbx_strand_id
1 'polypeptide(L)'
;MVVAVPVRTPPVGPVVPGSNVTPGIYLSTDVAFANNLIGSATNLAVGQTYVFKLWDSAAVGTTDLTATVPGYTWHLVGTSATDNITGDFTTSVSGSNFTIPVNSAADGTPLTGSADGAQGFSLAVDY
;
A
#
# COMPACT_ATOMS: atom_id res chain seq x y z
N MET A 1 -4.15 27.51 -47.37
CA MET A 1 -3.26 26.42 -46.90
C MET A 1 -3.34 26.42 -45.38
N VAL A 2 -4.17 25.56 -44.80
CA VAL A 2 -4.30 25.45 -43.33
C VAL A 2 -3.18 24.54 -42.86
N VAL A 3 -2.25 25.08 -42.08
CA VAL A 3 -1.19 24.31 -41.44
C VAL A 3 -1.82 23.57 -40.26
N ALA A 4 -1.84 22.24 -40.31
CA ALA A 4 -2.18 21.42 -39.15
C ALA A 4 -1.08 21.59 -38.10
N VAL A 5 -1.42 22.18 -36.96
CA VAL A 5 -0.53 22.18 -35.78
C VAL A 5 -0.65 20.79 -35.14
N PRO A 6 0.43 20.02 -34.99
CA PRO A 6 0.37 18.77 -34.25
C PRO A 6 0.05 19.09 -32.78
N VAL A 7 -1.06 18.53 -32.26
CA VAL A 7 -1.32 18.51 -30.82
C VAL A 7 -0.21 17.69 -30.18
N ARG A 8 0.76 18.39 -29.59
CA ARG A 8 1.73 17.77 -28.68
C ARG A 8 0.96 17.40 -27.42
N THR A 9 0.63 16.12 -27.26
CA THR A 9 0.18 15.60 -25.96
C THR A 9 1.23 16.01 -24.92
N PRO A 10 0.84 16.65 -23.80
CA PRO A 10 1.81 17.02 -22.79
C PRO A 10 2.55 15.75 -22.33
N PRO A 11 3.86 15.84 -22.05
CA PRO A 11 4.56 14.74 -21.40
C PRO A 11 3.78 14.37 -20.13
N VAL A 12 3.62 13.08 -19.85
CA VAL A 12 3.12 12.61 -18.55
C VAL A 12 4.15 13.11 -17.53
N GLY A 13 3.85 14.25 -16.91
CA GLY A 13 4.72 14.86 -15.92
C GLY A 13 4.84 13.94 -14.71
N PRO A 14 5.89 14.10 -13.89
CA PRO A 14 5.95 13.45 -12.59
C PRO A 14 4.66 13.77 -11.81
N VAL A 15 4.03 12.75 -11.22
CA VAL A 15 2.92 12.95 -10.27
C VAL A 15 3.50 13.76 -9.12
N VAL A 16 3.17 15.05 -9.05
CA VAL A 16 3.61 15.92 -7.97
C VAL A 16 2.87 15.50 -6.70
N PRO A 17 3.57 15.06 -5.65
CA PRO A 17 2.92 14.75 -4.38
C PRO A 17 2.25 16.00 -3.82
N GLY A 18 0.95 15.92 -3.50
CA GLY A 18 0.31 16.87 -2.58
C GLY A 18 -0.94 17.64 -3.03
N SER A 19 -1.66 17.31 -4.12
CA SER A 19 -2.93 18.02 -4.40
C SER A 19 -4.04 17.23 -5.11
N ASN A 20 -4.15 15.91 -4.93
CA ASN A 20 -5.42 15.12 -4.99
C ASN A 20 -5.13 13.64 -5.29
N VAL A 21 -4.41 12.96 -4.40
CA VAL A 21 -4.35 11.49 -4.43
C VAL A 21 -4.96 10.92 -3.16
N THR A 22 -5.70 9.82 -3.31
CA THR A 22 -6.30 9.09 -2.20
C THR A 22 -5.67 7.71 -2.15
N PRO A 23 -4.76 7.44 -1.20
CA PRO A 23 -4.22 6.12 -1.00
C PRO A 23 -5.29 5.19 -0.41
N GLY A 24 -5.15 3.91 -0.69
CA GLY A 24 -5.95 2.88 -0.05
C GLY A 24 -5.22 1.56 0.07
N ILE A 25 -5.51 0.87 1.17
CA ILE A 25 -5.07 -0.49 1.42
C ILE A 25 -6.32 -1.36 1.47
N TYR A 26 -6.34 -2.45 0.71
CA TYR A 26 -7.50 -3.31 0.56
C TYR A 26 -7.09 -4.76 0.74
N LEU A 27 -8.03 -5.61 1.13
CA LEU A 27 -7.86 -7.06 0.97
C LEU A 27 -7.82 -7.39 -0.52
N SER A 28 -6.95 -8.30 -0.93
CA SER A 28 -6.88 -8.79 -2.31
C SER A 28 -8.20 -9.40 -2.82
N THR A 29 -9.05 -9.87 -1.91
CA THR A 29 -10.39 -10.38 -2.20
C THR A 29 -11.42 -9.26 -2.41
N ASP A 30 -11.12 -8.03 -2.01
CA ASP A 30 -11.96 -6.85 -2.27
C ASP A 30 -11.69 -6.31 -3.69
N VAL A 31 -12.20 -7.03 -4.68
CA VAL A 31 -12.06 -6.68 -6.10
C VAL A 31 -12.76 -5.37 -6.48
N ALA A 32 -13.68 -4.89 -5.65
CA ALA A 32 -14.36 -3.61 -5.84
C ALA A 32 -13.63 -2.44 -5.17
N PHE A 33 -12.59 -2.71 -4.37
CA PHE A 33 -11.85 -1.73 -3.59
C PHE A 33 -12.77 -0.82 -2.75
N ALA A 34 -13.82 -1.42 -2.17
CA ALA A 34 -14.84 -0.68 -1.42
C ALA A 34 -14.44 -0.44 0.05
N ASN A 35 -13.57 -1.28 0.60
CA ASN A 35 -13.21 -1.29 2.02
C ASN A 35 -11.77 -0.79 2.20
N ASN A 36 -11.57 0.53 2.12
CA ASN A 36 -10.26 1.11 2.42
C ASN A 36 -9.93 0.93 3.90
N LEU A 37 -8.82 0.26 4.18
CA LEU A 37 -8.36 -0.06 5.53
C LEU A 37 -7.49 1.05 6.15
N ILE A 38 -7.09 2.07 5.38
CA ILE A 38 -6.35 3.21 5.93
C ILE A 38 -7.22 3.95 6.96
N GLY A 39 -6.68 4.14 8.17
CA GLY A 39 -7.40 4.77 9.28
C GLY A 39 -8.49 3.89 9.92
N SER A 40 -8.61 2.63 9.47
CA SER A 40 -9.53 1.65 10.06
C SER A 40 -8.91 0.99 11.28
N ALA A 41 -9.73 0.63 12.27
CA ALA A 41 -9.33 -0.20 13.41
C ALA A 41 -9.31 -1.72 13.08
N THR A 42 -9.34 -2.07 11.78
CA THR A 42 -9.36 -3.47 11.36
C THR A 42 -7.97 -4.08 11.54
N ASN A 43 -7.90 -5.13 12.35
CA ASN A 43 -6.67 -5.88 12.57
C ASN A 43 -6.25 -6.63 11.31
N LEU A 44 -4.93 -6.78 11.15
CA LEU A 44 -4.34 -7.58 10.10
C LEU A 44 -4.63 -9.07 10.34
N ALA A 45 -5.01 -9.77 9.28
CA ALA A 45 -5.23 -11.21 9.30
C ALA A 45 -4.02 -11.91 8.67
N VAL A 46 -3.39 -12.79 9.46
CA VAL A 46 -2.30 -13.64 9.01
C VAL A 46 -2.77 -14.53 7.84
N GLY A 47 -1.93 -14.66 6.82
CA GLY A 47 -2.21 -15.41 5.59
C GLY A 47 -3.00 -14.63 4.55
N GLN A 48 -3.56 -13.46 4.91
CA GLN A 48 -4.27 -12.62 3.94
C GLN A 48 -3.30 -11.76 3.14
N THR A 49 -3.62 -11.60 1.86
CA THR A 49 -2.90 -10.71 0.95
C THR A 49 -3.63 -9.37 0.86
N TYR A 50 -2.86 -8.29 0.96
CA TYR A 50 -3.30 -6.91 0.87
C TYR A 50 -2.71 -6.23 -0.36
N VAL A 51 -3.48 -5.29 -0.90
CA VAL A 51 -3.20 -4.58 -2.15
C VAL A 51 -3.21 -3.09 -1.85
N PHE A 52 -2.19 -2.39 -2.33
CA PHE A 52 -2.15 -0.94 -2.31
C PHE A 52 -2.74 -0.38 -3.60
N LYS A 53 -3.55 0.67 -3.47
CA LYS A 53 -4.00 1.47 -4.60
C LYS A 53 -3.79 2.95 -4.31
N LEU A 54 -3.26 3.66 -5.29
CA LEU A 54 -3.23 5.11 -5.29
C LEU A 54 -4.27 5.61 -6.28
N TRP A 55 -5.29 6.32 -5.81
CA TRP A 55 -6.36 6.83 -6.66
C TRP A 55 -6.19 8.33 -6.91
N ASP A 56 -6.69 8.81 -8.05
CA ASP A 56 -7.04 10.23 -8.17
C ASP A 56 -8.18 10.55 -7.19
N SER A 57 -8.02 11.58 -6.34
CA SER A 57 -9.04 11.90 -5.32
C SER A 57 -10.38 12.33 -5.89
N ALA A 58 -10.44 12.86 -7.12
CA ALA A 58 -11.69 13.22 -7.77
C ALA A 58 -12.39 12.00 -8.40
N ALA A 59 -11.71 10.85 -8.48
CA ALA A 59 -12.15 9.66 -9.19
C ALA A 59 -11.76 8.36 -8.46
N VAL A 60 -11.93 8.34 -7.13
CA VAL A 60 -11.61 7.17 -6.29
C VAL A 60 -12.35 5.92 -6.78
N GLY A 61 -11.61 4.82 -6.95
CA GLY A 61 -12.13 3.55 -7.45
C GLY A 61 -12.27 3.46 -8.98
N THR A 62 -11.97 4.53 -9.73
CA THR A 62 -12.06 4.53 -11.19
C THR A 62 -10.74 4.88 -11.87
N THR A 63 -10.00 5.89 -11.39
CA THR A 63 -8.69 6.27 -11.93
C THR A 63 -7.56 5.78 -11.02
N ASP A 64 -7.00 4.62 -11.37
CA ASP A 64 -5.86 4.02 -10.66
C ASP A 64 -4.53 4.64 -11.12
N LEU A 65 -3.82 5.26 -10.19
CA LEU A 65 -2.51 5.88 -10.34
C LEU A 65 -1.38 5.06 -9.71
N THR A 66 -1.65 3.84 -9.22
CA THR A 66 -0.62 3.02 -8.52
C THR A 66 0.63 2.80 -9.37
N ALA A 67 0.47 2.72 -10.69
CA ALA A 67 1.58 2.57 -11.62
C ALA A 67 2.57 3.75 -11.62
N THR A 68 2.22 4.90 -11.05
CA THR A 68 3.11 6.06 -10.92
C THR A 68 4.04 5.98 -9.72
N VAL A 69 3.81 5.03 -8.81
CA VAL A 69 4.62 4.78 -7.61
C VAL A 69 5.11 3.32 -7.57
N PRO A 70 5.81 2.82 -8.61
CA PRO A 70 6.13 1.38 -8.73
C PRO A 70 7.09 0.86 -7.64
N GLY A 71 7.71 1.73 -6.85
CA GLY A 71 8.65 1.38 -5.79
C GLY A 71 8.07 1.44 -4.38
N TYR A 72 6.75 1.56 -4.22
CA TYR A 72 6.14 1.66 -2.88
C TYR A 72 6.55 0.46 -2.00
N THR A 73 6.73 0.69 -0.70
CA THR A 73 7.20 -0.34 0.24
C THR A 73 6.20 -0.52 1.37
N TRP A 74 6.00 -1.76 1.80
CA TRP A 74 5.11 -2.07 2.93
C TRP A 74 5.82 -2.00 4.26
N HIS A 75 5.11 -1.51 5.27
CA HIS A 75 5.58 -1.37 6.64
C HIS A 75 4.57 -1.98 7.61
N LEU A 76 5.07 -2.66 8.64
CA LEU A 76 4.29 -3.06 9.80
C LEU A 76 4.56 -2.07 10.93
N VAL A 77 3.56 -1.28 11.29
CA VAL A 77 3.68 -0.21 12.27
C VAL A 77 2.72 -0.44 13.42
N GLY A 78 3.22 -0.40 14.65
CA GLY A 78 2.39 -0.56 15.83
C GLY A 78 3.12 -1.26 16.96
N THR A 79 2.35 -1.94 17.79
CA THR A 79 2.82 -2.65 18.97
C THR A 79 2.26 -4.05 18.94
N SER A 80 3.10 -5.05 19.15
CA SER A 80 2.66 -6.44 19.24
C SER A 80 1.60 -6.63 20.32
N ALA A 81 0.71 -7.60 20.10
CA ALA A 81 -0.43 -7.84 20.97
C ALA A 81 -0.06 -8.39 22.36
N THR A 82 0.98 -9.22 22.45
CA THR A 82 1.30 -9.99 23.65
C THR A 82 2.63 -9.58 24.28
N ASP A 83 3.66 -9.26 23.49
CA ASP A 83 4.99 -8.92 24.01
C ASP A 83 5.33 -7.41 24.05
N ASN A 84 4.38 -6.54 23.69
CA ASN A 84 4.48 -5.08 23.74
C ASN A 84 5.70 -4.50 22.99
N ILE A 85 6.23 -5.21 22.01
CA ILE A 85 7.27 -4.72 21.12
C ILE A 85 6.65 -3.71 20.16
N THR A 86 7.04 -2.44 20.29
CA THR A 86 6.68 -1.37 19.36
C THR A 86 7.74 -1.22 18.28
N GLY A 87 7.30 -1.05 17.03
CA GLY A 87 8.22 -0.81 15.93
C GLY A 87 7.54 -0.36 14.64
N ASP A 88 8.40 0.00 13.71
CA ASP A 88 8.10 0.22 12.29
C ASP A 88 9.05 -0.68 11.51
N PHE A 89 8.50 -1.76 10.97
CA PHE A 89 9.26 -2.79 10.28
C PHE A 89 9.00 -2.71 8.79
N THR A 90 10.01 -2.25 8.05
CA THR A 90 10.01 -2.26 6.59
C THR A 90 10.10 -3.69 6.08
N THR A 91 9.19 -4.06 5.20
CA THR A 91 9.21 -5.37 4.54
C THR A 91 10.09 -5.32 3.29
N SER A 92 10.57 -6.47 2.83
CA SER A 92 11.30 -6.58 1.56
C SER A 92 10.40 -6.55 0.30
N VAL A 93 9.08 -6.40 0.46
CA VAL A 93 8.14 -6.36 -0.66
C VAL A 93 7.98 -4.92 -1.14
N SER A 94 8.42 -4.68 -2.38
CA SER A 94 8.29 -3.40 -3.07
C SER A 94 7.45 -3.55 -4.34
N GLY A 95 6.55 -2.59 -4.59
CA GLY A 95 5.79 -2.49 -5.84
C GLY A 95 4.83 -3.65 -6.11
N SER A 96 4.51 -4.46 -5.09
CA SER A 96 3.70 -5.68 -5.23
C SER A 96 2.75 -5.86 -4.06
N ASN A 97 1.89 -6.87 -4.14
CA ASN A 97 0.96 -7.24 -3.08
C ASN A 97 1.72 -7.84 -1.89
N PHE A 98 1.26 -7.55 -0.67
CA PHE A 98 1.88 -8.07 0.55
C PHE A 98 0.98 -9.09 1.23
N THR A 99 1.52 -10.28 1.51
CA THR A 99 0.83 -11.30 2.28
C THR A 99 1.37 -11.29 3.70
N ILE A 100 0.49 -11.16 4.69
CA ILE A 100 0.88 -11.15 6.10
C ILE A 100 1.37 -12.55 6.47
N PRO A 101 2.66 -12.76 6.76
CA PRO A 101 3.15 -14.06 7.15
C PRO A 101 2.88 -14.34 8.62
N VAL A 102 2.91 -15.60 9.02
CA VAL A 102 2.67 -16.00 10.42
C VAL A 102 3.78 -15.50 11.34
N ASN A 103 5.04 -15.41 10.90
CA ASN A 103 6.18 -15.09 11.78
C ASN A 103 7.40 -14.46 11.08
N SER A 104 7.51 -14.54 9.75
CA SER A 104 8.71 -14.10 9.01
C SER A 104 8.32 -13.56 7.64
N ALA A 105 8.95 -12.49 7.18
CA ALA A 105 8.77 -11.98 5.83
C ALA A 105 9.07 -13.06 4.78
N ALA A 106 8.69 -12.82 3.53
CA ALA A 106 8.88 -13.79 2.44
C ALA A 106 10.35 -14.22 2.24
N ASP A 107 11.31 -13.40 2.71
CA ASP A 107 12.75 -13.66 2.72
C ASP A 107 13.26 -14.44 3.94
N GLY A 108 12.37 -14.85 4.85
CA GLY A 108 12.70 -15.60 6.06
C GLY A 108 13.19 -14.75 7.24
N THR A 109 13.24 -13.43 7.12
CA THR A 109 13.57 -12.54 8.25
C THR A 109 12.40 -12.47 9.25
N PRO A 110 12.65 -12.46 10.57
CA PRO A 110 11.60 -12.22 11.56
C PRO A 110 10.93 -10.86 11.29
N LEU A 111 9.60 -10.82 11.19
CA LEU A 111 8.86 -9.60 10.80
C LEU A 111 9.04 -8.47 11.80
N THR A 112 8.98 -8.79 13.08
CA THR A 112 8.88 -7.82 14.18
C THR A 112 9.79 -8.19 15.36
N GLY A 113 10.51 -9.32 15.26
CA GLY A 113 11.24 -9.92 16.38
C GLY A 113 10.34 -10.47 17.51
N SER A 114 9.02 -10.36 17.37
CA SER A 114 8.00 -10.84 18.30
C SER A 114 7.58 -12.28 18.01
N ALA A 115 7.15 -13.00 19.04
CA ALA A 115 6.49 -14.29 18.89
C ALA A 115 5.07 -14.16 18.28
N ASP A 116 4.48 -12.96 18.34
CA ASP A 116 3.17 -12.66 17.77
C ASP A 116 3.21 -12.39 16.26
N GLY A 117 4.42 -12.29 15.69
CA GLY A 117 4.62 -11.90 14.30
C GLY A 117 4.03 -10.51 14.02
N ALA A 118 3.09 -10.44 13.07
CA ALA A 118 2.42 -9.20 12.69
C ALA A 118 1.16 -8.86 13.53
N GLN A 119 0.77 -9.70 14.49
CA GLN A 119 -0.43 -9.43 15.29
C GLN A 119 -0.20 -8.22 16.23
N GLY A 120 -1.15 -7.28 16.24
CA GLY A 120 -1.04 -6.00 16.95
C GLY A 120 -0.45 -4.87 16.11
N PHE A 121 0.18 -5.19 14.97
CA PHE A 121 0.66 -4.19 14.01
C PHE A 121 -0.44 -3.83 13.00
N SER A 122 -0.40 -2.58 12.56
CA SER A 122 -1.14 -2.06 11.41
C SER A 122 -0.27 -2.07 10.16
N LEU A 123 -0.91 -2.05 9.00
CA LEU A 123 -0.21 -2.03 7.72
C LEU A 123 -0.11 -0.59 7.20
N ALA A 124 1.09 -0.18 6.80
CA ALA A 124 1.37 1.10 6.18
C ALA A 124 2.10 0.91 4.84
N VAL A 125 2.05 1.93 4.00
CA VAL A 125 2.73 1.96 2.69
C VAL A 125 3.44 3.30 2.57
N ASP A 126 4.71 3.24 2.19
CA ASP A 126 5.51 4.40 1.79
C ASP A 126 5.58 4.43 0.25
N TYR A 127 5.17 5.54 -0.40
CA TYR A 127 4.96 5.64 -1.86
C TYR A 127 5.32 7.02 -2.44
#